data_AF-A0A925NF08-F1
#
_entry.id   AF-A0A925NF08-F1
#
_cell.length_a   1.000
_cell.length_b   1.000
_cell.length_c   1.000
_cell.angle_alpha   90.00
_cell.angle_beta   90.00
_cell.angle_gamma   90.00
#
_symmetry.space_group_name_H-M   'P 1'
#
loop_
_entity.id
_entity.type
_entity.pdbx_description
1 polymer ?
#
loop_
_entity_poly.entity_id
_entity_poly.type
_entity_poly.pdbx_seq_one_letter_code
_entity_poly.pdbx_strand_id
1 'polypeptide(L)'
;MRTEQAAAEPWAFSRAWVTPESDDGLRRVPSDRDFVAMRAGYRGTGGIARGDDLARLLEDLQRGDVSTLARLIAAGDVFGFDWHGSFWVPMFQFELRDLSIKHSVRRVAAELAQVFDGWTMAVWFAQRNSWLDEQRPVDLLDSMLPAVLHAARADRYIASG
;
A
#
# COMPACT_ATOMS: atom_id res chain seq x y z
N MET A 1 27.89 -19.35 21.11
CA MET A 1 27.65 -18.01 20.55
C MET A 1 26.84 -18.21 19.28
N ARG A 2 25.55 -17.87 19.33
CA ARG A 2 24.59 -18.11 18.25
C ARG A 2 24.76 -16.96 17.25
N THR A 3 25.18 -17.28 16.03
CA THR A 3 25.21 -16.34 14.92
C THR A 3 23.77 -15.87 14.65
N GLU A 4 23.49 -14.59 14.91
CA GLU A 4 22.35 -13.89 14.33
C GLU A 4 22.58 -13.86 12.82
N GLN A 5 22.03 -14.87 12.15
CA GLN A 5 21.88 -14.86 10.72
C GLN A 5 20.72 -13.91 10.44
N ALA A 6 21.03 -12.68 10.00
CA ALA A 6 20.04 -11.78 9.43
C ALA A 6 19.33 -12.55 8.31
N ALA A 7 18.10 -12.97 8.57
CA ALA A 7 17.26 -13.59 7.56
C ALA A 7 17.11 -12.57 6.44
N ALA A 8 17.55 -12.93 5.23
CA ALA A 8 17.31 -12.10 4.05
C ALA A 8 15.82 -11.80 4.00
N GLU A 9 15.47 -10.51 4.05
CA GLU A 9 14.08 -10.11 4.18
C GLU A 9 13.31 -10.54 2.92
N PRO A 10 12.19 -11.28 3.06
CA PRO A 10 11.48 -11.85 1.92
C PRO A 10 10.92 -10.79 0.95
N TRP A 11 10.89 -9.52 1.37
CA TRP A 11 10.44 -8.38 0.59
C TRP A 11 11.57 -7.66 -0.20
N ALA A 12 12.83 -8.10 -0.08
CA ALA A 12 13.99 -7.50 -0.77
C ALA A 12 13.96 -7.62 -2.32
N PHE A 13 12.99 -8.34 -2.91
CA PHE A 13 12.95 -8.68 -4.33
C PHE A 13 12.04 -7.79 -5.20
N SER A 14 11.27 -6.88 -4.61
CA SER A 14 10.30 -6.06 -5.35
C SER A 14 10.96 -4.84 -5.99
N ARG A 15 11.81 -5.03 -7.02
CA ARG A 15 12.40 -3.93 -7.83
C ARG A 15 11.35 -3.01 -8.49
N ALA A 16 10.07 -3.37 -8.47
CA ALA A 16 8.96 -2.53 -8.91
C ALA A 16 8.43 -1.56 -7.82
N TRP A 17 8.74 -1.79 -6.54
CA TRP A 17 8.26 -1.01 -5.40
C TRP A 17 9.35 -0.53 -4.45
N VAL A 18 10.61 -0.94 -4.67
CA VAL A 18 11.77 -0.23 -4.11
C VAL A 18 11.59 1.23 -4.49
N THR A 19 11.50 2.10 -3.48
CA THR A 19 11.55 3.54 -3.67
C THR A 19 12.79 3.79 -4.52
N PRO A 20 12.68 4.22 -5.79
CA PRO A 20 13.89 4.61 -6.50
C PRO A 20 14.53 5.70 -5.65
N GLU A 21 15.77 5.49 -5.20
CA GLU A 21 16.65 6.57 -4.77
C GLU A 21 16.72 7.53 -5.96
N SER A 22 15.77 8.45 -6.00
CA SER A 22 15.60 9.38 -7.09
C SER A 22 16.58 10.51 -6.81
N ASP A 23 17.62 10.57 -7.63
CA ASP A 23 18.56 11.68 -7.75
C ASP A 23 17.83 12.90 -8.35
N ASP A 24 16.85 13.43 -7.63
CA ASP A 24 16.18 14.69 -7.92
C ASP A 24 15.99 15.48 -6.61
N GLY A 25 16.72 16.60 -6.51
CA GLY A 25 16.99 17.34 -5.27
C GLY A 25 15.80 18.04 -4.60
N LEU A 26 14.56 17.62 -4.87
CA LEU A 26 13.33 18.23 -4.34
C LEU A 26 12.33 17.22 -3.74
N ARG A 27 12.58 15.91 -3.78
CA ARG A 27 11.67 14.93 -3.16
C ARG A 27 11.84 14.97 -1.64
N ARG A 28 10.92 15.64 -0.93
CA ARG A 28 10.90 15.63 0.54
C ARG A 28 10.83 14.20 1.04
N VAL A 29 11.88 13.77 1.75
CA VAL A 29 11.89 12.50 2.47
C VAL A 29 10.72 12.49 3.47
N PRO A 30 9.85 11.47 3.46
CA PRO A 30 8.73 11.44 4.38
C PRO A 30 9.23 11.36 5.83
N SER A 31 8.54 12.04 6.74
CA SER A 31 8.90 12.12 8.17
C SER A 31 8.00 11.21 9.03
N ASP A 32 8.39 10.96 10.28
CA ASP A 32 7.56 10.24 11.26
C ASP A 32 6.16 10.85 11.40
N ARG A 33 6.07 12.18 11.29
CA ARG A 33 4.77 12.88 11.31
C ARG A 33 3.90 12.51 10.11
N ASP A 34 4.51 12.37 8.93
CA ASP A 34 3.79 11.98 7.71
C ASP A 34 3.31 10.53 7.82
N PHE A 35 4.13 9.63 8.37
CA PHE A 35 3.73 8.26 8.66
C PHE A 35 2.57 8.18 9.65
N VAL A 36 2.64 8.93 10.76
CA VAL A 36 1.57 8.98 11.77
C VAL A 36 0.28 9.52 11.16
N ALA A 37 0.36 10.56 10.31
CA ALA A 37 -0.79 11.13 9.64
C ALA A 37 -1.44 10.15 8.66
N MET A 38 -0.64 9.50 7.80
CA MET A 38 -1.11 8.47 6.86
C MET A 38 -1.75 7.30 7.62
N ARG A 39 -1.10 6.79 8.68
CA ARG A 39 -1.62 5.69 9.50
C ARG A 39 -2.96 6.04 10.17
N ALA A 40 -3.14 7.31 10.58
CA ALA A 40 -4.40 7.77 11.13
C ALA A 40 -5.55 7.71 10.11
N GLY A 41 -5.26 7.86 8.81
CA GLY A 41 -6.22 7.71 7.71
C GLY A 41 -6.85 6.32 7.65
N TYR A 42 -6.09 5.28 8.01
CA TYR A 42 -6.52 3.89 7.89
C TYR A 42 -7.19 3.29 9.13
N ARG A 43 -7.35 4.06 10.23
CA ARG A 43 -7.92 3.53 11.49
C ARG A 43 -9.31 2.92 11.31
N GLY A 44 -10.14 3.49 10.42
CA GLY A 44 -11.49 2.99 10.14
C GLY A 44 -11.53 1.75 9.25
N THR A 45 -10.41 1.37 8.64
CA THR A 45 -10.36 0.39 7.53
C THR A 45 -9.37 -0.75 7.81
N GLY A 46 -9.16 -1.07 9.10
CA GLY A 46 -8.26 -2.15 9.55
C GLY A 46 -6.82 -1.73 9.80
N GLY A 47 -6.45 -0.48 9.54
CA GLY A 47 -5.11 0.05 9.79
C GLY A 47 -4.07 -0.42 8.78
N ILE A 48 -2.83 -0.53 9.25
CA ILE A 48 -1.69 -1.05 8.50
C ILE A 48 -1.06 -2.18 9.31
N ALA A 49 -0.62 -3.23 8.64
CA ALA A 49 0.07 -4.37 9.24
C ALA A 49 1.51 -4.45 8.73
N ARG A 50 2.39 -5.13 9.46
CA ARG A 50 3.69 -5.52 8.91
C ARG A 50 3.50 -6.72 7.98
N GLY A 51 4.34 -6.81 6.96
CA GLY A 51 4.25 -7.89 5.97
C GLY A 51 4.44 -9.29 6.57
N ASP A 52 5.34 -9.44 7.54
CA ASP A 52 5.59 -10.69 8.26
C ASP A 52 4.40 -11.10 9.15
N ASP A 53 3.82 -10.14 9.88
CA ASP A 53 2.61 -10.38 10.67
C ASP A 53 1.42 -10.79 9.77
N LEU A 54 1.25 -10.13 8.62
CA LEU A 54 0.20 -10.47 7.66
C LEU A 54 0.43 -11.85 7.03
N ALA A 55 1.67 -12.19 6.68
CA ALA A 55 2.00 -13.50 6.15
C ALA A 55 1.68 -14.62 7.15
N ARG A 56 2.06 -14.46 8.42
CA ARG A 56 1.69 -15.41 9.49
C ARG A 56 0.18 -15.55 9.63
N LEU A 57 -0.55 -14.44 9.55
CA LEU A 57 -2.01 -14.48 9.61
C LEU A 57 -2.63 -15.26 8.42
N LEU A 58 -2.06 -15.13 7.21
CA LEU A 58 -2.48 -15.93 6.06
C LEU A 58 -2.18 -17.42 6.25
N GLU A 59 -1.06 -17.77 6.88
CA GLU A 59 -0.68 -19.16 7.23
C GLU A 59 -1.65 -19.76 8.23
N ASP A 60 -1.94 -19.04 9.32
CA ASP A 60 -2.86 -19.47 10.37
C ASP A 60 -4.28 -19.72 9.84
N LEU A 61 -4.71 -18.93 8.85
CA LEU A 61 -6.02 -19.08 8.18
C LEU A 61 -6.01 -20.10 7.04
N GLN A 62 -4.86 -20.75 6.77
CA GLN A 62 -4.65 -21.67 5.65
C GLN A 62 -5.01 -21.06 4.28
N ARG A 63 -4.79 -19.75 4.13
CA ARG A 63 -5.07 -18.96 2.91
C ARG A 63 -3.82 -18.67 2.08
N GLY A 64 -2.64 -18.91 2.65
CA GLY A 64 -1.38 -18.71 1.99
C GLY A 64 -0.24 -18.69 2.99
N ASP A 65 0.88 -18.20 2.53
CA ASP A 65 2.13 -18.06 3.26
C ASP A 65 2.84 -16.77 2.86
N VAL A 66 4.04 -16.54 3.41
CA VAL A 66 4.94 -15.45 2.97
C VAL A 66 5.10 -15.45 1.44
N SER A 67 5.26 -16.61 0.81
CA SER A 67 5.42 -16.74 -0.66
C SER A 67 4.17 -16.28 -1.41
N THR A 68 2.99 -16.51 -0.84
CA THR A 68 1.71 -16.07 -1.39
C THR A 68 1.58 -14.57 -1.35
N LEU A 69 1.87 -13.94 -0.19
CA LEU A 69 1.86 -12.48 -0.08
C LEU A 69 2.88 -11.84 -1.03
N ALA A 70 4.10 -12.39 -1.12
CA ALA A 70 5.13 -11.90 -2.04
C ALA A 70 4.69 -11.97 -3.51
N ARG A 71 4.00 -13.05 -3.93
CA ARG A 71 3.44 -13.17 -5.29
C ARG A 71 2.35 -12.14 -5.57
N LEU A 72 1.47 -11.88 -4.61
CA LEU A 72 0.42 -10.86 -4.75
C LEU A 72 1.01 -9.46 -4.91
N ILE A 73 2.09 -9.16 -4.18
CA ILE A 73 2.82 -7.89 -4.30
C ILE A 73 3.53 -7.78 -5.66
N ALA A 74 4.20 -8.85 -6.08
CA ALA A 74 4.89 -8.90 -7.37
C ALA A 74 3.92 -8.79 -8.56
N ALA A 75 2.70 -9.32 -8.42
CA ALA A 75 1.63 -9.21 -9.41
C ALA A 75 0.94 -7.83 -9.40
N GLY A 76 1.19 -6.98 -8.39
CA GLY A 76 0.49 -5.71 -8.20
C GLY A 76 -0.96 -5.85 -7.74
N ASP A 77 -1.36 -7.06 -7.28
CA ASP A 77 -2.68 -7.30 -6.68
C ASP A 77 -2.80 -6.68 -5.28
N VAL A 78 -1.67 -6.58 -4.57
CA VAL A 78 -1.51 -5.93 -3.26
C VAL A 78 -0.31 -5.00 -3.35
N PHE A 79 -0.36 -3.86 -2.69
CA PHE A 79 0.78 -2.97 -2.52
C PHE A 79 1.15 -2.82 -1.05
N GLY A 80 2.39 -2.39 -0.82
CA GLY A 80 2.88 -1.99 0.48
C GLY A 80 4.02 -1.00 0.30
N PHE A 81 4.63 -0.59 1.39
CA PHE A 81 5.70 0.40 1.39
C PHE A 81 6.69 0.15 2.51
N ASP A 82 7.94 0.54 2.27
CA ASP A 82 8.99 0.49 3.28
C ASP A 82 8.93 1.72 4.19
N TRP A 83 9.08 1.49 5.49
CA TRP A 83 9.20 2.54 6.49
C TRP A 83 10.09 2.09 7.66
N HIS A 84 11.21 2.78 7.87
CA HIS A 84 12.23 2.45 8.89
C HIS A 84 12.70 0.98 8.84
N GLY A 85 12.98 0.46 7.63
CA GLY A 85 13.46 -0.91 7.44
C GLY A 85 12.41 -1.98 7.75
N SER A 86 11.13 -1.64 7.65
CA SER A 86 10.03 -2.60 7.75
C SER A 86 9.05 -2.39 6.62
N PHE A 87 8.59 -3.48 6.02
CA PHE A 87 7.56 -3.45 4.98
C PHE A 87 6.16 -3.42 5.62
N TRP A 88 5.37 -2.43 5.24
CA TRP A 88 4.01 -2.19 5.74
C TRP A 88 2.97 -2.38 4.64
N VAL A 89 1.84 -2.97 5.02
CA VAL A 89 0.72 -3.27 4.13
C VAL A 89 -0.55 -2.61 4.67
N PRO A 90 -1.18 -1.70 3.90
CA PRO A 90 -2.51 -1.19 4.24
C PRO A 90 -3.57 -2.30 4.20
N MET A 91 -4.30 -2.49 5.31
CA MET A 91 -5.22 -3.62 5.48
C MET A 91 -6.54 -3.46 4.72
N PHE A 92 -6.88 -2.25 4.27
CA PHE A 92 -8.10 -1.99 3.51
C PHE A 92 -8.15 -2.70 2.15
N GLN A 93 -6.99 -3.18 1.68
CA GLN A 93 -6.86 -3.99 0.46
C GLN A 93 -7.54 -5.36 0.57
N PHE A 94 -7.85 -5.78 1.79
CA PHE A 94 -8.42 -7.08 2.11
C PHE A 94 -9.82 -6.97 2.68
N GLU A 95 -10.65 -7.96 2.42
CA GLU A 95 -11.82 -8.24 3.22
C GLU A 95 -11.37 -8.77 4.59
N LEU A 96 -11.56 -7.99 5.66
CA LEU A 96 -11.04 -8.33 6.99
C LEU A 96 -11.61 -9.63 7.58
N ARG A 97 -12.70 -10.15 7.01
CA ARG A 97 -13.33 -11.42 7.44
C ARG A 97 -12.58 -12.65 6.96
N ASP A 98 -12.03 -12.63 5.76
CA ASP A 98 -11.45 -13.82 5.11
C ASP A 98 -10.10 -13.56 4.40
N LEU A 99 -9.61 -12.32 4.46
CA LEU A 99 -8.41 -11.83 3.80
C LEU A 99 -8.39 -12.03 2.28
N SER A 100 -9.57 -12.11 1.65
CA SER A 100 -9.66 -12.01 0.19
C SER A 100 -9.33 -10.58 -0.26
N ILE A 101 -8.68 -10.43 -1.43
CA ILE A 101 -8.30 -9.12 -1.95
C ILE A 101 -9.53 -8.41 -2.51
N LYS A 102 -9.72 -7.15 -2.11
CA LYS A 102 -10.81 -6.31 -2.62
C LYS A 102 -10.56 -5.93 -4.08
N HIS A 103 -11.48 -6.34 -4.95
CA HIS A 103 -11.43 -6.00 -6.37
C HIS A 103 -11.47 -4.48 -6.63
N SER A 104 -12.20 -3.72 -5.81
CA SER A 104 -12.28 -2.26 -5.88
C SER A 104 -10.91 -1.62 -5.74
N VAL A 105 -10.13 -2.07 -4.74
CA VAL A 105 -8.79 -1.54 -4.46
C VAL A 105 -7.82 -1.86 -5.57
N ARG A 106 -7.80 -3.12 -6.05
CA ARG A 106 -6.92 -3.52 -7.14
C ARG A 106 -7.12 -2.67 -8.40
N ARG A 107 -8.36 -2.35 -8.75
CA ARG A 107 -8.65 -1.49 -9.91
C ARG A 107 -8.09 -0.08 -9.77
N VAL A 108 -8.20 0.50 -8.58
CA VAL A 108 -7.69 1.86 -8.31
C VAL A 108 -6.16 1.84 -8.26
N ALA A 109 -5.56 0.86 -7.59
CA ALA A 109 -4.12 0.69 -7.53
C ALA A 109 -3.50 0.51 -8.92
N ALA A 110 -4.14 -0.26 -9.81
CA ALA A 110 -3.68 -0.45 -11.19
C ALA A 110 -3.64 0.84 -12.02
N GLU A 111 -4.52 1.81 -11.75
CA GLU A 111 -4.44 3.13 -12.39
C GLU A 111 -3.20 3.88 -11.87
N LEU A 112 -2.95 3.87 -10.57
CA LEU A 112 -1.88 4.68 -9.95
C LEU A 112 -0.48 4.04 -10.02
N ALA A 113 -0.39 2.73 -10.14
CA ALA A 113 0.86 1.95 -10.07
C ALA A 113 1.94 2.37 -11.08
N GLN A 114 1.57 3.00 -12.18
CA GLN A 114 2.52 3.46 -13.20
C GLN A 114 3.28 4.72 -12.79
N VAL A 115 2.72 5.51 -11.86
CA VAL A 115 3.25 6.83 -11.49
C VAL A 115 3.55 6.95 -10.00
N PHE A 116 2.89 6.18 -9.15
CA PHE A 116 3.03 6.26 -7.70
C PHE A 116 3.79 5.04 -7.17
N ASP A 117 4.79 5.30 -6.32
CA ASP A 117 5.39 4.28 -5.47
C ASP A 117 4.43 3.88 -4.34
N GLY A 118 4.78 2.82 -3.59
CA GLY A 118 3.92 2.29 -2.53
C GLY A 118 3.62 3.31 -1.43
N TRP A 119 4.58 4.19 -1.09
CA TRP A 119 4.37 5.24 -0.09
C TRP A 119 3.38 6.29 -0.60
N THR A 120 3.59 6.81 -1.80
CA THR A 120 2.74 7.83 -2.43
C THR A 120 1.33 7.29 -2.62
N MET A 121 1.20 6.02 -3.04
CA MET A 121 -0.09 5.33 -3.12
C MET A 121 -0.76 5.22 -1.75
N ALA A 122 -0.02 4.81 -0.71
CA ALA A 122 -0.54 4.74 0.65
C ALA A 122 -0.96 6.12 1.19
N VAL A 123 -0.26 7.19 0.84
CA VAL A 123 -0.65 8.55 1.21
C VAL A 123 -1.91 8.97 0.46
N TRP A 124 -2.01 8.71 -0.84
CA TRP A 124 -3.14 9.08 -1.68
C TRP A 124 -4.46 8.52 -1.15
N PHE A 125 -4.50 7.24 -0.77
CA PHE A 125 -5.69 6.62 -0.20
C PHE A 125 -6.07 7.17 1.19
N ALA A 126 -5.08 7.57 1.99
CA ALA A 126 -5.28 8.02 3.37
C ALA A 126 -5.62 9.52 3.49
N GLN A 127 -5.25 10.32 2.49
CA GLN A 127 -5.46 11.77 2.48
C GLN A 127 -6.81 12.15 1.87
N ARG A 128 -7.25 13.37 2.19
CA ARG A 128 -8.40 13.99 1.55
C ARG A 128 -8.04 14.26 0.10
N ASN A 129 -8.95 13.95 -0.82
CA ASN A 129 -8.74 14.14 -2.23
C ASN A 129 -9.72 15.21 -2.77
N SER A 130 -9.20 16.21 -3.47
CA SER A 130 -9.97 17.34 -3.98
C SER A 130 -10.96 16.95 -5.08
N TRP A 131 -10.72 15.84 -5.80
CA TRP A 131 -11.66 15.27 -6.76
C TRP A 131 -12.82 14.51 -6.11
N LEU A 132 -12.78 14.34 -4.78
CA LEU A 132 -13.73 13.56 -3.99
C LEU A 132 -14.37 14.40 -2.87
N ASP A 133 -14.55 15.70 -3.10
CA ASP A 133 -15.15 16.64 -2.13
C ASP A 133 -14.44 16.59 -0.76
N GLU A 134 -13.11 16.56 -0.75
CA GLU A 134 -12.28 16.48 0.47
C GLU A 134 -12.48 15.20 1.30
N GLN A 135 -13.11 14.17 0.74
CA GLN A 135 -13.20 12.85 1.35
C GLN A 135 -11.95 12.02 1.01
N ARG A 136 -11.71 10.99 1.83
CA ARG A 136 -10.57 10.09 1.61
C ARG A 136 -10.97 8.99 0.64
N PRO A 137 -10.14 8.64 -0.36
CA PRO A 137 -10.44 7.54 -1.26
C PRO A 137 -10.73 6.22 -0.53
N VAL A 138 -10.01 5.95 0.57
CA VAL A 138 -10.17 4.70 1.32
C VAL A 138 -11.57 4.54 1.93
N ASP A 139 -12.22 5.64 2.31
CA ASP A 139 -13.57 5.65 2.90
C ASP A 139 -14.66 5.47 1.83
N LEU A 140 -14.31 5.64 0.55
CA LEU A 140 -15.24 5.67 -0.59
C LEU A 140 -15.17 4.44 -1.50
N LEU A 141 -14.20 3.55 -1.28
CA LEU A 141 -13.95 2.38 -2.15
C LEU A 141 -15.18 1.47 -2.32
N ASP A 142 -15.96 1.29 -1.26
CA ASP A 142 -17.09 0.35 -1.24
C ASP A 142 -18.41 1.03 -1.63
N SER A 143 -18.51 2.36 -1.49
CA SER A 143 -19.75 3.13 -1.72
C SER A 143 -19.74 3.94 -3.03
N MET A 144 -18.58 4.43 -3.46
CA MET A 144 -18.44 5.35 -4.60
C MET A 144 -17.22 5.03 -5.49
N LEU A 145 -16.98 3.74 -5.77
CA LEU A 145 -15.86 3.29 -6.59
C LEU A 145 -15.67 4.04 -7.93
N PRO A 146 -16.73 4.34 -8.72
CA PRO A 146 -16.56 5.09 -9.97
C PRO A 146 -15.93 6.48 -9.77
N ALA A 147 -16.28 7.19 -8.70
CA ALA A 147 -15.70 8.49 -8.38
C ALA A 147 -14.22 8.34 -7.97
N VAL A 148 -13.89 7.35 -7.15
CA VAL A 148 -12.51 7.05 -6.75
C VAL A 148 -11.64 6.72 -7.96
N LEU A 149 -12.15 5.94 -8.93
CA LEU A 149 -11.45 5.66 -10.18
C LEU A 149 -11.25 6.91 -11.05
N HIS A 150 -12.23 7.82 -11.07
CA HIS A 150 -12.08 9.09 -11.78
C HIS A 150 -10.97 9.95 -11.16
N ALA A 151 -10.97 10.10 -9.83
CA ALA A 151 -9.92 10.80 -9.10
C ALA A 151 -8.53 10.20 -9.37
N ALA A 152 -8.40 8.88 -9.30
CA ALA A 152 -7.13 8.20 -9.56
C ALA A 152 -6.60 8.45 -10.98
N ARG A 153 -7.50 8.48 -11.98
CA ARG A 153 -7.12 8.78 -13.37
C ARG A 153 -6.72 10.25 -13.56
N ALA A 154 -7.42 11.17 -12.91
CA ALA A 154 -7.08 12.59 -12.94
C ALA A 154 -5.70 12.84 -12.31
N ASP A 155 -5.44 12.27 -11.14
CA ASP A 155 -4.15 12.40 -10.46
C ASP A 155 -3.02 11.69 -11.23
N ARG A 156 -3.29 10.53 -11.85
CA ARG A 156 -2.32 9.91 -12.77
C ARG A 156 -1.99 10.85 -13.93
N TYR A 157 -3.00 11.42 -14.57
CA TYR A 157 -2.80 12.29 -15.72
C TYR A 157 -1.90 13.48 -15.35
N ILE A 158 -2.16 14.11 -14.20
CA ILE A 158 -1.34 15.21 -13.66
C ILE A 158 0.09 14.75 -13.35
N ALA A 159 0.27 13.55 -12.78
CA ALA A 159 1.60 13.03 -12.45
C ALA A 159 2.41 12.59 -13.70
N SER A 160 1.74 12.30 -14.82
CA SER A 160 2.36 11.82 -16.06
C SER A 160 2.60 12.91 -17.12
N GLY A 161 2.00 14.09 -16.97
CA GLY A 161 2.05 15.20 -17.93
C GLY A 161 2.93 16.34 -17.45
#